data_AF-A0A3G2T1T3-F1
#
_entry.id   AF-A0A3G2T1T3-F1
#
_cell.length_a   1.000
_cell.length_b   1.000
_cell.length_c   1.000
_cell.angle_alpha   90.00
_cell.angle_beta   90.00
_cell.angle_gamma   90.00
#
_symmetry.space_group_name_H-M   'P 1'
#
loop_
_entity.id
_entity.type
_entity.pdbx_description
1 polymer ?
#
loop_
_entity_poly.entity_id
_entity_poly.type
_entity_poly.pdbx_seq_one_letter_code
_entity_poly.pdbx_strand_id
1 'polypeptide(L)'
;MSRQNDFIKTQVRLPSDLHQEILKFANNYDFSMNTAIIEAIRAGLIVNSEVGIRASVSPRDLSKLSDEIANKVVERLKKAP
;
A
#
# COMPACT_ATOMS: atom_id res chain seq x y z
N MET A 1 19.55 15.72 -22.80
CA MET A 1 19.57 15.10 -21.45
C MET A 1 18.22 15.36 -20.83
N SER A 2 17.43 14.30 -20.60
CA SER A 2 16.04 14.41 -20.13
C SER A 2 15.94 13.91 -18.69
N ARG A 3 15.20 14.65 -17.85
CA ARG A 3 14.52 14.23 -16.61
C ARG A 3 15.36 13.96 -15.34
N GLN A 4 15.89 15.03 -14.75
CA GLN A 4 16.13 15.09 -13.29
C GLN A 4 15.65 16.40 -12.65
N ASN A 5 14.88 17.21 -13.39
CA ASN A 5 14.41 18.53 -12.93
C ASN A 5 13.03 18.51 -12.26
N ASP A 6 12.37 17.35 -12.13
CA ASP A 6 10.98 17.27 -11.64
C ASP A 6 10.89 17.14 -10.11
N PHE A 7 12.01 17.07 -9.40
CA PHE A 7 12.04 16.93 -7.94
C PHE A 7 12.47 18.24 -7.27
N ILE A 8 11.60 18.77 -6.40
CA ILE A 8 11.95 19.86 -5.50
C ILE A 8 12.77 19.28 -4.34
N LYS A 9 14.02 19.72 -4.20
CA LYS A 9 14.89 19.31 -3.09
C LYS A 9 14.47 20.04 -1.82
N THR A 10 14.20 19.28 -0.77
CA THR A 10 13.90 19.81 0.57
C THR A 10 14.74 19.09 1.61
N GLN A 11 15.09 19.80 2.69
CA GLN A 11 15.78 19.22 3.83
C GLN A 11 14.76 18.95 4.94
N VAL A 12 14.62 17.69 5.33
CA VAL A 12 13.71 17.28 6.41
C VAL A 12 14.52 17.01 7.66
N ARG A 13 14.11 17.60 8.79
CA ARG A 13 14.66 17.26 10.11
C ARG A 13 13.81 16.17 10.74
N LEU A 14 14.46 15.10 11.17
CA LEU A 14 13.81 13.97 11.84
C LEU A 14 14.30 13.87 13.28
N PRO A 15 13.41 13.57 14.25
CA PRO A 15 13.80 13.04 15.55
C PRO A 15 14.72 11.81 15.39
N SER A 16 15.65 11.63 16.33
CA SER A 16 16.69 10.59 16.22
C SER A 16 16.11 9.17 16.20
N ASP A 17 15.06 8.92 16.96
CA ASP A 17 14.27 7.70 16.96
C ASP A 17 13.63 7.44 15.60
N LEU A 18 12.92 8.42 15.03
CA LEU A 18 12.27 8.28 13.73
C LEU A 18 13.29 8.05 12.59
N HIS A 19 14.45 8.70 12.67
CA HIS A 19 15.54 8.43 11.73
C HIS A 19 16.00 6.97 11.77
N GLN A 20 16.11 6.37 12.97
CA GLN A 20 16.48 4.96 13.11
C GLN A 20 15.39 4.02 12.59
N GLU A 21 14.12 4.36 12.77
CA GLU A 21 13.00 3.58 12.23
C GLU A 21 13.00 3.59 10.69
N ILE A 22 13.18 4.76 10.08
CA ILE A 22 13.27 4.88 8.62
C ILE A 22 14.51 4.14 8.08
N LEU A 23 15.65 4.17 8.78
CA LEU A 23 16.83 3.39 8.39
C LEU A 23 16.55 1.87 8.38
N LYS A 24 15.87 1.37 9.42
CA LYS A 24 15.48 -0.05 9.47
C LYS A 24 14.51 -0.39 8.34
N PHE A 25 13.52 0.46 8.11
CA PHE A 25 12.59 0.31 6.98
C PHE A 25 13.35 0.30 5.65
N ALA A 26 14.30 1.20 5.44
CA ALA A 26 15.11 1.24 4.23
C ALA A 26 15.89 -0.06 4.02
N ASN A 27 16.58 -0.55 5.06
CA ASN A 27 17.37 -1.78 4.99
C ASN A 27 16.50 -3.03 4.71
N ASN A 28 15.31 -3.10 5.29
CA ASN A 28 14.42 -4.25 5.12
C ASN A 28 13.90 -4.41 3.68
N TYR A 29 13.81 -3.31 2.93
CA TYR A 29 13.28 -3.28 1.57
C TYR A 29 14.32 -2.91 0.50
N ASP A 30 15.61 -2.86 0.88
CA ASP A 30 16.73 -2.44 0.02
C ASP A 30 16.50 -1.06 -0.64
N PHE A 31 15.94 -0.12 0.14
CA PHE A 31 15.64 1.22 -0.31
C PHE A 31 16.76 2.20 0.02
N SER A 32 16.90 3.23 -0.83
CA SER A 32 17.60 4.45 -0.43
C SER A 32 16.83 5.15 0.69
N MET A 33 17.53 5.91 1.54
CA MET A 33 16.89 6.71 2.59
C MET A 33 15.82 7.65 2.03
N ASN A 34 16.07 8.25 0.86
CA ASN A 34 15.11 9.13 0.18
C ASN A 34 13.84 8.37 -0.22
N THR A 35 13.98 7.17 -0.81
CA THR A 35 12.85 6.31 -1.20
C THR A 35 12.04 5.90 0.03
N ALA A 36 12.72 5.49 1.11
CA ALA A 36 12.09 5.10 2.36
C ALA A 36 11.25 6.24 2.98
N ILE A 37 11.78 7.46 2.99
CA ILE A 37 11.05 8.65 3.46
C ILE A 37 9.84 8.93 2.58
N ILE A 38 9.97 8.86 1.26
CA ILE A 38 8.86 9.10 0.32
C ILE A 38 7.73 8.09 0.54
N GLU A 39 8.04 6.80 0.65
CA GLU A 39 7.03 5.76 0.86
C GLU A 39 6.35 5.88 2.23
N ALA A 40 7.09 6.22 3.28
CA ALA A 40 6.51 6.50 4.60
C ALA A 40 5.53 7.69 4.56
N ILE A 41 5.91 8.79 3.87
CA ILE A 41 5.04 9.95 3.69
C ILE A 41 3.79 9.57 2.88
N ARG A 42 3.94 8.83 1.78
CA ARG A 42 2.80 8.35 0.97
C ARG A 42 1.84 7.52 1.80
N ALA A 43 2.34 6.57 2.57
CA ALA A 43 1.52 5.74 3.45
C ALA A 43 0.75 6.60 4.47
N GLY A 44 1.40 7.60 5.08
CA GLY A 44 0.75 8.51 6.03
C GLY A 44 -0.29 9.44 5.39
N LEU A 45 -0.05 9.91 4.17
CA LEU A 45 -0.99 10.78 3.45
C LEU A 45 -2.23 10.02 2.96
N ILE A 46 -2.09 8.74 2.60
CA ILE A 46 -3.22 7.87 2.24
C ILE A 46 -4.19 7.71 3.42
N VAL A 47 -3.69 7.73 4.66
CA VAL A 47 -4.52 7.59 5.87
C VAL A 47 -5.38 8.82 6.14
N ASN A 48 -4.96 10.02 5.70
CA ASN A 48 -5.59 11.31 6.04
C ASN A 48 -6.26 12.01 4.85
N SER A 49 -6.42 11.33 3.72
CA SER A 49 -7.05 11.90 2.53
C SER A 49 -8.57 11.70 2.56
N GLU A 50 -9.34 12.78 2.70
CA GLU A 50 -10.78 12.80 2.37
C GLU A 50 -11.03 12.52 0.88
N VAL A 51 -10.00 12.63 0.03
CA VAL A 51 -9.99 12.06 -1.31
C VAL A 51 -9.67 10.58 -1.16
N GLY A 52 -10.72 9.79 -0.99
CA GLY A 52 -10.65 8.34 -0.96
C GLY A 52 -9.77 7.80 -2.08
N ILE A 53 -8.63 7.25 -1.68
CA ILE A 53 -8.40 5.85 -2.02
C ILE A 53 -8.54 5.06 -0.72
N ARG A 54 -9.76 4.99 -0.22
CA ARG A 54 -10.28 3.71 0.25
C ARG A 54 -11.14 3.20 -0.92
N ALA A 55 -11.09 1.94 -1.28
CA ALA A 55 -11.28 0.85 -0.35
C ALA A 55 -10.76 -0.45 -1.00
N SER A 56 -10.00 -1.31 -0.33
CA SER A 56 -10.49 -2.16 0.77
C SER A 56 -11.90 -2.65 0.44
N VAL A 57 -11.99 -3.78 -0.26
CA VAL A 57 -13.22 -4.47 -0.69
C VAL A 57 -14.36 -4.23 0.31
N SER A 58 -15.51 -3.67 -0.11
CA SER A 58 -16.59 -3.44 0.86
C SER A 58 -17.12 -4.79 1.37
N PRO A 59 -17.64 -4.90 2.60
CA PRO A 59 -18.22 -6.14 3.09
C PRO A 59 -19.34 -6.69 2.20
N ARG A 60 -20.06 -5.82 1.48
CA ARG A 60 -21.06 -6.23 0.47
C ARG A 60 -20.41 -6.85 -0.77
N ASP A 61 -19.26 -6.33 -1.18
CA ASP A 61 -18.48 -6.88 -2.29
C ASP A 61 -17.80 -8.20 -1.89
N LEU A 62 -17.37 -8.34 -0.63
CA LEU A 62 -16.92 -9.60 -0.04
C LEU A 62 -18.03 -10.64 0.04
N SER A 63 -19.24 -10.26 0.43
CA SER A 63 -20.40 -11.17 0.45
C SER A 63 -20.72 -11.67 -0.95
N LYS A 64 -20.75 -10.78 -1.95
CA LYS A 64 -20.96 -11.17 -3.35
C LYS A 64 -19.88 -12.13 -3.85
N LEU A 65 -18.62 -11.85 -3.53
CA LEU A 65 -17.50 -12.71 -3.91
C LEU A 65 -17.58 -14.09 -3.23
N SER A 66 -17.97 -14.10 -1.95
CA SER A 66 -18.21 -15.32 -1.17
C SER A 66 -19.33 -16.17 -1.78
N ASP A 67 -20.44 -15.55 -2.13
CA ASP A 67 -21.59 -16.23 -2.74
C ASP A 67 -21.24 -16.78 -4.13
N GLU A 68 -20.45 -16.05 -4.90
CA GLU A 68 -19.97 -16.49 -6.21
C GLU A 68 -19.04 -17.70 -6.11
N ILE A 69 -18.14 -17.71 -5.12
CA ILE A 69 -17.25 -18.85 -4.83
C ILE A 69 -18.06 -20.06 -4.38
N ALA A 70 -19.01 -19.89 -3.46
CA ALA A 70 -19.85 -20.97 -2.94
C ALA A 70 -20.65 -21.64 -4.08
N ASN A 71 -21.27 -20.85 -4.96
CA ASN A 71 -22.00 -21.37 -6.11
C ASN A 71 -21.09 -22.17 -7.07
N LYS A 72 -19.88 -21.69 -7.31
CA LYS A 72 -18.92 -22.36 -8.19
C LYS A 72 -18.40 -23.69 -7.61
N VAL A 73 -18.28 -23.79 -6.30
CA VAL A 73 -17.93 -25.05 -5.60
C VAL A 73 -19.08 -26.06 -5.71
N VAL A 74 -20.31 -25.64 -5.44
CA VAL A 74 -21.50 -26.50 -5.56
C VAL A 74 -21.66 -27.06 -6.96
N GLU A 75 -21.48 -26.23 -7.98
CA GLU A 75 -21.56 -26.67 -9.39
C GLU A 75 -20.45 -27.65 -9.78
N ARG A 76 -19.28 -27.59 -9.13
CA ARG A 76 -18.21 -28.57 -9.33
C ARG A 76 -18.50 -29.89 -8.62
N LEU A 77 -19.10 -29.85 -7.42
CA LEU A 77 -19.48 -31.05 -6.67
C LEU A 77 -20.61 -31.81 -7.36
N LYS A 78 -21.58 -31.12 -7.97
CA LYS A 78 -22.64 -31.76 -8.78
C LYS A 78 -22.11 -32.45 -10.05
N LYS A 79 -20.93 -32.06 -10.52
CA LYS A 79 -20.26 -32.64 -11.70
C LYS A 79 -19.21 -33.68 -11.33
N ALA A 80 -18.93 -33.86 -10.03
CA ALA A 80 -18.14 -34.98 -9.57
C ALA A 80 -19.00 -36.25 -9.68
N PRO A 81 -18.45 -37.37 -10.17
CA PRO A 81 -19.17 -38.62 -10.34
C PRO A 81 -19.65 -39.22 -9.02
#